data_AF-A0A2A4NMD3-F1
#
_entry.id   AF-A0A2A4NMD3-F1
#
_cell.length_a   1.000
_cell.length_b   1.000
_cell.length_c   1.000
_cell.angle_alpha   90.00
_cell.angle_beta   90.00
_cell.angle_gamma   90.00
#
_symmetry.space_group_name_H-M   'P 1'
#
loop_
_entity.id
_entity.type
_entity.pdbx_description
1 polymer ?
#
loop_
_entity_poly.entity_id
_entity_poly.type
_entity_poly.pdbx_seq_one_letter_code
_entity_poly.pdbx_strand_id
1 'polypeptide(L)'
;MKLSLLKGLLLLVMFSSCCKGDSIETDRYELTPVERKLIPYKKGIQVSFRHSKGYIFQMEAVSDETVWNESRNFCEWHCCDQDFISYQTKNTVLQSEYPILSISLNLGG
;
A
#
# COMPACT_ATOMS: atom_id res chain seq x y z
N MET A 1 10.59 -56.57 -10.00
CA MET A 1 9.54 -55.59 -9.64
C MET A 1 10.02 -54.51 -8.64
N LYS A 2 11.27 -54.04 -8.75
CA LYS A 2 11.84 -53.00 -7.84
C LYS A 2 12.37 -51.76 -8.57
N LEU A 3 12.70 -51.88 -9.86
CA LEU A 3 13.33 -50.80 -10.64
C LEU A 3 12.33 -49.79 -11.23
N SER A 4 11.09 -50.18 -11.57
CA SER A 4 10.10 -49.24 -12.13
C SER A 4 9.42 -48.37 -11.06
N LEU A 5 9.24 -48.89 -9.84
CA LEU A 5 8.77 -48.13 -8.68
C LEU A 5 9.79 -47.05 -8.27
N LEU A 6 11.09 -47.37 -8.36
CA LEU A 6 12.16 -46.42 -8.06
C LEU A 6 12.19 -45.24 -9.06
N LYS A 7 11.96 -45.51 -10.35
CA LYS A 7 11.86 -44.46 -11.39
C LYS A 7 10.65 -43.56 -11.19
N GLY A 8 9.51 -44.12 -10.79
CA GLY A 8 8.30 -43.33 -10.47
C GLY A 8 8.48 -42.44 -9.24
N LEU A 9 9.16 -42.95 -8.20
CA LEU A 9 9.46 -42.19 -6.99
C LEU A 9 10.44 -41.03 -7.27
N LEU A 10 11.48 -41.27 -8.08
CA LEU A 10 12.46 -40.24 -8.45
C LEU A 10 11.82 -39.10 -9.27
N LEU A 11 10.82 -39.42 -10.10
CA LEU A 11 10.07 -38.42 -10.86
C LEU A 11 9.24 -37.51 -9.94
N LEU A 12 8.63 -38.07 -8.90
CA LEU A 12 7.78 -37.34 -7.97
C LEU A 12 8.56 -36.33 -7.11
N VAL A 13 9.80 -36.67 -6.73
CA VAL A 13 10.68 -35.81 -5.92
C VAL A 13 11.14 -34.57 -6.70
N MET A 14 11.25 -34.66 -8.03
CA MET A 14 11.66 -33.53 -8.89
C MET A 14 10.56 -32.48 -9.09
N PHE A 15 9.29 -32.80 -8.78
CA PHE A 15 8.17 -31.85 -8.88
C PHE A 15 7.80 -31.19 -7.54
N SER A 16 8.37 -31.64 -6.42
CA SER A 16 8.06 -31.11 -5.08
C SER A 16 8.93 -29.95 -4.61
N SER A 17 10.00 -29.57 -5.33
CA SER A 17 10.90 -28.50 -4.89
C SER A 17 10.41 -27.11 -5.34
N CYS A 18 9.19 -26.76 -4.93
CA CYS A 18 8.74 -25.37 -4.96
C CYS A 18 8.84 -24.84 -3.53
N CYS A 19 10.05 -24.47 -3.12
CA CYS A 19 10.25 -23.85 -1.82
C CYS A 19 9.67 -22.44 -1.88
N LYS A 20 8.55 -22.21 -1.18
CA LYS A 20 8.14 -20.85 -0.82
C LYS A 20 9.22 -20.32 0.12
N GLY A 21 10.18 -19.57 -0.42
CA GLY A 21 11.10 -18.80 0.38
C GLY A 21 10.34 -17.74 1.17
N ASP A 22 10.93 -17.28 2.26
CA ASP A 22 10.42 -16.12 2.98
C ASP A 22 10.35 -14.92 2.02
N SER A 23 9.33 -14.07 2.15
CA SER A 23 9.24 -12.84 1.37
C SER A 23 10.44 -11.94 1.66
N ILE A 24 11.10 -11.45 0.61
CA ILE A 24 12.25 -10.57 0.72
C ILE A 24 11.82 -9.15 0.33
N GLU A 25 12.10 -8.18 1.20
CA GLU A 25 11.96 -6.77 0.85
C GLU A 25 13.13 -6.38 -0.07
N THR A 26 12.82 -6.00 -1.29
CA THR A 26 13.83 -5.65 -2.32
C THR A 26 14.17 -4.18 -2.31
N ASP A 27 13.16 -3.32 -2.12
CA ASP A 27 13.32 -1.87 -2.05
C ASP A 27 12.34 -1.27 -1.05
N ARG A 28 12.71 -0.08 -0.56
CA ARG A 28 11.94 0.69 0.43
C ARG A 28 11.90 2.18 0.09
N TYR A 29 10.70 2.70 -0.13
CA TYR A 29 10.46 4.10 -0.48
C TYR A 29 9.77 4.85 0.66
N GLU A 30 10.48 5.77 1.29
CA GLU A 30 9.94 6.61 2.35
C GLU A 30 9.57 8.00 1.82
N LEU A 31 8.42 8.53 2.25
CA LEU A 31 8.06 9.91 1.98
C LEU A 31 9.05 10.86 2.67
N THR A 32 9.68 11.72 1.88
CA THR A 32 10.58 12.75 2.37
C THR A 32 9.83 13.77 3.25
N PRO A 33 10.54 14.52 4.12
CA PRO A 33 9.93 15.59 4.90
C PRO A 33 9.28 16.69 4.06
N VAL A 34 9.72 16.88 2.81
CA VAL A 34 9.13 17.86 1.87
C VAL A 34 7.82 17.33 1.31
N GLU A 35 7.79 16.07 0.86
CA GLU A 35 6.59 15.43 0.34
C GLU A 35 5.49 15.38 1.41
N ARG A 36 5.82 15.00 2.65
CA ARG A 36 4.85 14.95 3.77
C ARG A 36 4.16 16.30 4.04
N LYS A 37 4.76 17.42 3.63
CA LYS A 37 4.19 18.77 3.79
C LYS A 37 3.26 19.18 2.65
N LEU A 38 3.21 18.44 1.53
CA LEU A 38 2.29 18.70 0.42
C LEU A 38 0.81 18.51 0.82
N ILE A 39 0.55 17.62 1.78
CA ILE A 39 -0.74 17.49 2.46
C ILE A 39 -0.55 17.94 3.92
N PRO A 40 -0.69 19.24 4.24
CA PRO A 40 -0.28 19.80 5.52
C PRO A 40 -1.35 19.72 6.62
N TYR A 41 -2.40 18.92 6.45
CA TYR A 41 -3.53 18.90 7.39
C TYR A 41 -3.35 17.80 8.44
N LYS A 42 -3.21 18.22 9.70
CA LYS A 42 -3.13 17.31 10.85
C LYS A 42 -4.50 16.96 11.38
N LYS A 43 -4.68 15.74 11.90
CA LYS A 43 -5.96 15.34 12.51
C LYS A 43 -6.43 16.34 13.58
N GLY A 44 -7.70 16.71 13.53
CA GLY A 44 -8.38 17.64 14.44
C GLY A 44 -8.24 19.12 14.08
N ILE A 45 -7.48 19.48 13.05
CA ILE A 45 -7.44 20.88 12.61
C ILE A 45 -8.68 21.23 11.79
N GLN A 46 -9.14 22.48 11.92
CA GLN A 46 -10.13 23.05 11.02
C GLN A 46 -9.48 23.92 9.95
N VAL A 47 -10.02 23.84 8.74
CA VAL A 47 -9.54 24.54 7.55
C VAL A 47 -10.73 25.21 6.86
N SER A 48 -10.60 26.50 6.58
CA SER A 48 -11.63 27.25 5.86
C SER A 48 -11.44 27.11 4.35
N PHE A 49 -12.47 26.62 3.67
CA PHE A 49 -12.53 26.57 2.22
C PHE A 49 -13.44 27.68 1.70
N ARG A 50 -12.98 28.38 0.67
CA ARG A 50 -13.76 29.40 -0.03
C ARG A 50 -14.15 28.87 -1.40
N HIS A 51 -15.45 28.70 -1.61
CA HIS A 51 -16.00 28.40 -2.92
C HIS A 51 -15.82 29.61 -3.87
N SER A 52 -15.73 29.35 -5.18
CA SER A 52 -15.55 30.40 -6.21
C SER A 52 -16.62 31.50 -6.20
N LYS A 53 -17.81 31.18 -5.68
CA LYS A 53 -18.93 32.13 -5.48
C LYS A 53 -18.89 32.89 -4.14
N GLY A 54 -17.81 32.79 -3.37
CA GLY A 54 -17.60 33.55 -2.13
C GLY A 54 -18.10 32.90 -0.85
N TYR A 55 -18.86 31.80 -0.92
CA TYR A 55 -19.28 31.04 0.26
C TYR A 55 -18.07 30.40 0.96
N ILE A 56 -18.04 30.46 2.30
CA ILE A 56 -16.98 29.90 3.13
C ILE A 56 -17.58 28.80 3.99
N PHE A 57 -16.93 27.65 4.04
CA PHE A 57 -17.28 26.56 4.94
C PHE A 57 -16.01 26.00 5.61
N GLN A 58 -16.21 25.44 6.79
CA GLN A 58 -15.13 24.81 7.56
C GLN A 58 -15.09 23.33 7.26
N MET A 59 -13.89 22.78 7.13
CA MET A 59 -13.64 21.35 7.08
C MET A 59 -12.69 20.96 8.20
N GLU A 60 -12.97 19.85 8.87
CA GLU A 60 -12.10 19.24 9.87
C GLU A 60 -11.30 18.11 9.24
N ALA A 61 -10.00 18.02 9.53
CA ALA A 61 -9.18 16.85 9.23
C ALA A 61 -9.52 15.71 10.20
N VAL A 62 -10.33 14.76 9.76
CA VAL A 62 -10.74 13.61 10.58
C VAL A 62 -9.70 12.48 10.58
N SER A 63 -8.82 12.45 9.57
CA SER A 63 -7.66 11.56 9.53
C SER A 63 -6.40 12.27 9.02
N ASP A 64 -5.24 11.84 9.51
CA ASP A 64 -3.90 12.18 9.05
C ASP A 64 -3.01 10.99 9.42
N GLU A 65 -2.80 10.10 8.47
CA GLU A 65 -2.07 8.84 8.68
C GLU A 65 -0.99 8.66 7.64
N THR A 66 0.16 8.15 8.07
CA THR A 66 1.17 7.61 7.17
C THR A 66 1.23 6.11 7.37
N VAL A 67 1.01 5.35 6.30
CA VAL A 67 1.00 3.89 6.31
C VAL A 67 2.04 3.34 5.35
N TRP A 68 2.63 2.20 5.73
CA TRP A 68 3.45 1.39 4.84
C TRP A 68 2.55 0.47 4.03
N ASN A 69 2.76 0.43 2.72
CA ASN A 69 2.13 -0.51 1.81
C ASN A 69 3.19 -1.39 1.18
N GLU A 70 2.77 -2.56 0.69
CA GLU A 70 3.61 -3.50 -0.03
C GLU A 70 3.08 -3.65 -1.45
N SER A 71 3.96 -3.52 -2.45
CA SER A 71 3.69 -3.89 -3.83
C SER A 71 4.45 -5.17 -4.16
N ARG A 72 3.74 -6.17 -4.69
CA ARG A 72 4.30 -7.46 -5.06
C ARG A 72 4.19 -7.62 -6.56
N ASN A 73 5.27 -8.05 -7.21
CA ASN A 73 5.20 -8.43 -8.61
C ASN A 73 4.31 -9.67 -8.73
N PHE A 74 3.24 -9.57 -9.51
CA PHE A 74 2.34 -10.69 -9.74
C PHE A 74 3.06 -11.77 -10.54
N CYS A 75 3.15 -12.98 -9.98
CA CYS A 75 3.63 -14.15 -10.70
C CYS A 75 2.52 -15.20 -10.79
N GLU A 76 2.08 -15.53 -12.00
CA GLU A 76 1.07 -16.57 -12.27
C GLU A 76 1.58 -18.00 -11.98
N TRP A 77 2.90 -18.18 -11.91
CA TRP A 77 3.55 -19.48 -11.79
C TRP A 77 3.95 -19.71 -10.34
N HIS A 78 3.63 -20.90 -9.81
CA HIS A 78 3.67 -21.22 -8.38
C HIS A 78 5.04 -21.13 -7.67
N CYS A 79 6.13 -20.80 -8.38
CA CYS A 79 7.51 -20.86 -7.87
C CYS A 79 8.33 -19.58 -8.13
N CYS A 80 7.74 -18.39 -7.96
CA CYS A 80 8.48 -17.14 -8.07
C CYS A 80 8.88 -16.61 -6.70
N ASP A 81 9.96 -15.82 -6.68
CA ASP A 81 10.43 -15.12 -5.49
C ASP A 81 9.31 -14.25 -4.92
N GLN A 82 9.15 -14.27 -3.59
CA GLN A 82 8.14 -13.47 -2.89
C GLN A 82 8.63 -12.05 -2.61
N ASP A 83 9.32 -11.49 -3.60
CA ASP A 83 9.91 -10.18 -3.52
C ASP A 83 8.83 -9.12 -3.50
N PHE A 84 9.01 -8.14 -2.62
CA PHE A 84 8.12 -7.00 -2.52
C PHE A 84 8.91 -5.71 -2.38
N ILE A 85 8.26 -4.63 -2.78
CA ILE A 85 8.70 -3.27 -2.54
C ILE A 85 7.79 -2.71 -1.45
N SER A 86 8.37 -2.06 -0.43
CA SER A 86 7.60 -1.31 0.53
C SER A 86 7.64 0.19 0.21
N TYR A 87 6.50 0.87 0.39
CA TYR A 87 6.41 2.31 0.16
C TYR A 87 5.46 2.98 1.13
N GLN A 88 5.75 4.23 1.50
CA GLN A 88 4.85 5.02 2.34
C GLN A 88 3.80 5.75 1.53
N THR A 89 2.58 5.78 2.06
CA THR A 89 1.53 6.69 1.63
C THR A 89 1.07 7.53 2.80
N LYS A 90 0.71 8.78 2.51
CA LYS A 90 0.06 9.68 3.45
C LYS A 90 -1.39 9.87 3.02
N ASN A 91 -2.31 9.57 3.93
CA ASN A 91 -3.75 9.73 3.73
C ASN A 91 -4.29 10.78 4.71
N THR A 92 -5.09 11.69 4.19
CA THR A 92 -5.80 12.68 4.98
C THR A 92 -7.22 12.81 4.46
N VAL A 93 -8.19 12.74 5.37
CA VAL A 93 -9.60 12.97 5.05
C VAL A 93 -10.06 14.26 5.74
N LEU A 94 -10.60 15.17 4.95
CA LEU A 94 -11.26 16.40 5.40
C LEU A 94 -12.77 16.22 5.30
N GLN A 95 -13.52 16.58 6.35
CA GLN A 95 -14.98 16.49 6.37
C GLN A 95 -15.63 17.79 6.84
N SER A 96 -16.81 18.09 6.33
CA SER A 96 -17.65 19.19 6.82
C SER A 96 -19.06 18.73 7.10
N GLU A 97 -19.68 19.30 8.12
CA GLU A 97 -21.08 19.01 8.48
C GLU A 97 -22.07 19.80 7.60
N TYR A 98 -21.72 21.01 7.18
CA TYR A 98 -22.53 21.81 6.26
C TYR A 98 -21.68 22.74 5.38
N PRO A 99 -21.79 22.65 4.05
CA PRO A 99 -22.40 21.54 3.32
C PRO A 99 -21.72 20.22 3.68
N ILE A 100 -22.45 19.10 3.58
CA ILE A 100 -21.86 17.79 3.84
C ILE A 100 -20.89 17.46 2.71
N LEU A 101 -19.58 17.49 3.00
CA LEU A 101 -18.52 17.20 2.04
C LEU A 101 -17.45 16.31 2.67
N SER A 102 -16.79 15.50 1.84
CA SER A 102 -15.65 14.67 2.22
C SER A 102 -14.60 14.76 1.11
N ILE A 103 -13.38 15.14 1.47
CA ILE A 103 -12.23 15.21 0.56
C ILE A 103 -11.18 14.24 1.06
N SER A 104 -10.78 13.29 0.21
CA SER A 104 -9.68 12.36 0.48
C SER A 104 -8.45 12.80 -0.30
N LEU A 105 -7.37 13.04 0.42
CA LEU A 105 -6.06 13.41 -0.14
C LEU A 105 -5.10 12.26 0.12
N ASN A 106 -4.44 11.81 -0.95
CA ASN A 106 -3.44 10.75 -0.90
C ASN A 106 -2.15 11.25 -1.56
N LEU A 107 -1.02 10.92 -0.96
CA LEU A 107 0.31 11.17 -1.50
C LEU A 107 1.20 9.94 -1.27
N GLY A 108 2.01 9.60 -2.26
CA GLY A 108 2.93 8.46 -2.24
C GLY A 108 2.57 7.42 -3.28
N GLY A 109 3.46 6.45 -3.45
CA GLY A 109 3.41 5.46 -4.54
C GLY A 109 4.81 5.23 -5.09
#